data_AF-A0A418GJL7-F1
#
_entry.id   AF-A0A418GJL7-F1
#
_cell.length_a   1.000
_cell.length_b   1.000
_cell.length_c   1.000
_cell.angle_alpha   90.00
_cell.angle_beta   90.00
_cell.angle_gamma   90.00
#
_symmetry.space_group_name_H-M   'P 1'
#
loop_
_entity.id
_entity.type
_entity.pdbx_description
1 polymer ?
#
loop_
_entity_poly.entity_id
_entity_poly.type
_entity_poly.pdbx_seq_one_letter_code
_entity_poly.pdbx_strand_id
1 'polypeptide(L)' 'MDLASLRAQQIELASSVIREDRLDKDPPDLIAGADVGFEQGGEVTRAAMVLLKYPSLELVEYKV' A
#
# COMPACT_ATOMS: atom_id res chain seq x y z
N MET A 1 18.06 8.88 -13.96
CA MET A 1 17.23 9.12 -12.77
C MET A 1 17.92 10.20 -11.96
N ASP A 2 17.25 11.32 -11.67
CA ASP A 2 17.84 12.40 -10.86
C ASP A 2 17.54 12.16 -9.38
N LEU A 3 18.58 11.80 -8.62
CA LEU A 3 18.46 11.52 -7.19
C LEU A 3 18.08 12.76 -6.38
N ALA A 4 18.46 13.96 -6.83
CA ALA A 4 18.11 15.20 -6.14
C ALA A 4 16.61 15.47 -6.24
N SER A 5 16.04 15.33 -7.44
CA SER A 5 14.59 15.42 -7.66
C SER A 5 13.80 14.38 -6.86
N LEU A 6 14.24 13.10 -6.85
CA LEU A 6 13.56 12.07 -6.07
C LEU A 6 13.59 12.35 -4.55
N ARG A 7 14.71 12.87 -4.04
CA ARG A 7 14.81 13.26 -2.64
C ARG A 7 13.89 14.43 -2.31
N ALA A 8 13.81 15.44 -3.19
CA ALA A 8 12.89 16.55 -3.02
C ALA A 8 11.43 16.07 -2.97
N GLN A 9 11.07 15.14 -3.86
CA GLN A 9 9.74 14.53 -3.90
C GLN A 9 9.42 13.74 -2.62
N GLN A 10 10.38 12.99 -2.07
CA GLN A 10 10.19 12.31 -0.77
C GLN A 10 9.89 13.29 0.36
N ILE A 11 10.61 14.41 0.43
CA ILE A 11 10.40 15.45 1.45
C ILE A 11 9.02 16.09 1.31
N GLU A 12 8.63 16.42 0.07
CA GLU A 12 7.31 16.99 -0.24
C GLU A 12 6.19 16.03 0.18
N LEU A 13 6.23 14.77 -0.26
CA LEU A 13 5.19 13.78 0.06
C LEU A 13 5.13 13.43 1.55
N ALA A 14 6.29 13.38 2.23
CA ALA A 14 6.34 13.13 3.66
C ALA A 14 5.58 14.20 4.46
N SER A 15 5.55 15.45 4.00
CA SER A 15 4.78 16.52 4.64
C SER A 15 3.26 16.33 4.56
N SER A 16 2.78 15.45 3.68
CA SER A 16 1.36 15.15 3.47
C SER A 16 0.85 13.97 4.31
N VAL A 17 1.70 13.35 5.13
CA VAL A 17 1.30 12.21 5.98
C VAL A 17 0.44 12.68 7.16
N ILE A 18 -0.79 12.18 7.24
CA ILE A 18 -1.71 12.41 8.36
C ILE A 18 -1.44 11.36 9.43
N ARG A 19 -1.24 11.81 10.69
CA ARG A 19 -0.84 10.95 11.83
C ARG A 19 -1.93 10.83 12.90
N GLU A 20 -3.14 11.21 12.57
CA GLU A 20 -4.34 11.15 13.41
C GLU A 20 -5.40 10.31 12.70
N ASP A 21 -6.28 9.68 13.46
CA ASP A 21 -7.36 8.88 12.89
C ASP A 21 -8.35 9.79 12.14
N ARG A 22 -8.62 9.43 10.88
CA ARG A 22 -9.64 10.05 10.03
C ARG A 22 -10.52 8.97 9.38
N LEU A 23 -10.96 8.02 10.19
CA LEU A 23 -11.73 6.87 9.74
C LEU A 23 -13.19 7.30 9.51
N ASP A 24 -13.72 7.04 8.30
CA ASP A 24 -15.15 7.23 8.01
C ASP A 24 -16.02 6.21 8.79
N LYS A 25 -15.45 5.05 9.09
CA LYS A 25 -16.09 3.97 9.84
C LYS A 25 -15.06 3.21 10.69
N ASP A 26 -15.40 2.96 11.95
CA ASP A 26 -14.59 2.20 12.90
C ASP A 26 -15.50 1.22 13.70
N PRO A 27 -15.35 -0.10 13.56
CA PRO A 27 -14.35 -0.80 12.74
C PRO A 27 -14.67 -0.77 11.23
N PRO A 28 -13.66 -0.91 10.36
CA PRO A 28 -13.87 -0.99 8.92
C PRO A 28 -14.59 -2.29 8.52
N ASP A 29 -15.30 -2.28 7.40
CA ASP A 29 -15.90 -3.50 6.84
C ASP A 29 -14.88 -4.35 6.06
N LEU A 30 -13.84 -3.71 5.54
CA LEU A 30 -12.85 -4.31 4.66
C LEU A 30 -11.44 -3.87 5.06
N ILE A 31 -10.48 -4.79 4.96
CA ILE A 31 -9.05 -4.51 5.09
C ILE A 31 -8.34 -4.99 3.82
N ALA A 32 -7.50 -4.14 3.25
CA ALA A 32 -6.65 -4.48 2.11
C ALA A 32 -5.23 -4.82 2.58
N GLY A 33 -4.61 -5.80 1.92
CA GLY A 33 -3.19 -6.10 2.02
C GLY A 33 -2.53 -5.96 0.66
N ALA A 34 -1.29 -5.48 0.64
CA ALA A 34 -0.49 -5.42 -0.58
C ALA A 34 0.93 -5.91 -0.29
N ASP A 35 1.52 -6.62 -1.24
CA ASP A 35 2.90 -7.09 -1.19
C ASP A 35 3.55 -7.00 -2.58
N VAL A 36 4.88 -6.85 -2.61
CA VAL A 36 5.66 -6.73 -3.84
C VAL A 36 6.92 -7.57 -3.76
N GLY A 37 7.09 -8.48 -4.72
CA GLY A 37 8.29 -9.28 -4.93
C GLY A 37 9.10 -8.81 -6.13
N PHE A 38 10.42 -8.98 -6.06
CA PHE A 38 11.36 -8.70 -7.13
C PHE A 38 11.94 -10.02 -7.66
N GLU A 39 11.76 -10.26 -8.96
CA GLU A 39 12.21 -11.44 -9.69
C GLU A 39 13.35 -11.07 -10.65
N GLN A 40 14.10 -12.06 -11.13
CA GLN A 40 15.16 -11.87 -12.15
C GLN A 40 16.17 -10.79 -11.77
N GLY A 41 16.65 -10.80 -10.52
CA GLY A 41 17.62 -9.81 -10.04
C GLY A 41 17.06 -8.38 -9.89
N GLY A 42 15.74 -8.21 -9.94
CA GLY A 42 15.06 -6.91 -9.81
C GLY A 42 14.52 -6.34 -11.10
N GLU A 43 14.67 -7.03 -12.24
CA GLU A 43 14.13 -6.59 -13.53
C GLU A 43 12.61 -6.75 -13.62
N VAL A 44 12.05 -7.73 -12.91
CA VAL A 44 10.61 -8.00 -12.89
C VAL A 44 10.07 -7.73 -11.49
N THR A 45 9.09 -6.84 -11.41
CA THR A 45 8.34 -6.58 -10.18
C THR A 45 6.98 -7.25 -10.28
N ARG A 46 6.65 -8.10 -9.30
CA ARG A 46 5.32 -8.70 -9.16
C ARG A 46 4.66 -8.16 -7.91
N ALA A 47 3.49 -7.57 -8.07
CA ALA A 47 2.69 -7.06 -6.96
C ALA A 47 1.50 -7.98 -6.73
N ALA A 48 1.10 -8.18 -5.48
CA ALA A 48 -0.16 -8.80 -5.13
C ALA A 48 -0.96 -7.83 -4.26
N MET A 49 -2.26 -7.75 -4.50
CA MET A 49 -3.22 -7.07 -3.64
C MET A 49 -4.33 -8.02 -3.24
N VAL A 50 -4.80 -7.91 -2.01
CA VAL A 50 -5.87 -8.72 -1.44
C VAL A 50 -6.84 -7.82 -0.68
N LEU A 51 -8.13 -8.15 -0.74
CA LEU A 51 -9.18 -7.51 0.02
C LEU A 51 -9.88 -8.56 0.89
N LEU A 52 -9.99 -8.28 2.19
CA LEU A 52 -10.59 -9.17 3.18
C LEU A 52 -11.77 -8.47 3.87
N LYS A 53 -12.80 -9.23 4.25
CA LYS A 53 -13.81 -8.76 5.21
C LYS A 53 -13.20 -8.63 6.59
N TYR A 54 -13.61 -7.62 7.35
CA TYR A 54 -13.26 -7.49 8.76
C TYR A 54 -14.53 -7.63 9.64
N PRO A 55 -14.48 -8.35 10.78
CA PRO A 55 -13.30 -8.99 11.40
C PRO A 55 -13.05 -10.44 10.97
N SER A 56 -13.85 -11.02 10.08
CA SER A 56 -13.77 -12.45 9.75
C SER A 56 -12.50 -12.85 8.98
N LEU A 57 -11.84 -11.89 8.32
CA LEU A 57 -10.70 -12.08 7.43
C LEU A 57 -10.99 -13.00 6.24
N GLU A 58 -12.27 -13.13 5.86
CA GLU A 58 -12.68 -13.85 4.66
C GLU A 58 -12.22 -13.12 3.40
N LEU A 59 -11.64 -13.85 2.46
CA LEU A 59 -11.22 -13.33 1.16
C LEU A 59 -12.41 -12.82 0.35
N VAL A 60 -12.33 -11.56 -0.06
CA VAL A 60 -13.29 -10.95 -1.00
C VAL A 60 -12.75 -11.03 -2.42
N GLU A 61 -11.53 -10.55 -2.63
CA GLU A 61 -10.89 -10.47 -3.94
C GLU A 61 -9.37 -10.43 -3.80
N TYR A 62 -8.66 -10.88 -4.83
CA TYR A 62 -7.23 -10.65 -4.95
C TYR A 62 -6.81 -10.45 -6.41
N LYS A 63 -5.68 -9.77 -6.61
CA LYS A 63 -5.02 -9.61 -7.90
C LYS A 63 -3.52 -9.76 -7.73
N VAL A 64 -2.90 -10.47 -8.67
CA VAL A 64 -1.44 -10.56 -8.87
C VAL A 64 -1.12 -10.06 -10.27
#